data_AF-A0A960J2J0-F1
#
_entry.id   AF-A0A960J2J0-F1
#
_cell.length_a   1.000
_cell.length_b   1.000
_cell.length_c   1.000
_cell.angle_alpha   90.00
_cell.angle_beta   90.00
_cell.angle_gamma   90.00
#
_symmetry.space_group_name_H-M   'P 1'
#
loop_
_entity.id
_entity.type
_entity.pdbx_description
1 polymer ?
#
loop_
_entity_poly.entity_id
_entity_poly.type
_entity_poly.pdbx_seq_one_letter_code
_entity_poly.pdbx_strand_id
1 'polypeptide(L)'
;AAWLAVPGLWGFGGQLEPVRLPGEWAEARQVVREGGGTVVSLPWAQYFNLNVAGGRRVNDVMPLYLGGDVLVASDPNLDTPAQERADGREPAMDLLALRIKAGEPVGEQLADLGVRWVVLQHDIDWQTYLSLREDPGLVRVVDGPTLELFEVAGWRGEVVADDGSVLRLDSPVAPVASIDPSGPATWSRPGASGWLRGLAPASVGADGRLRLPAGGGLVWYWPAVLVLVGDAIWLAAVGTAAWRTLRDSPSRPMYVL
;
A
#
# COMPACT_ATOMS: atom_id res chain seq x y z
N ALA A 1 -10.09 1.94 -26.23
CA ALA A 1 -9.67 3.32 -26.55
C ALA A 1 -9.05 3.91 -25.30
N ALA A 2 -7.73 4.11 -25.30
CA ALA A 2 -6.94 4.52 -24.14
C ALA A 2 -6.82 6.06 -24.12
N TRP A 3 -7.39 6.68 -23.08
CA TRP A 3 -7.26 8.12 -22.81
C TRP A 3 -6.94 8.36 -21.32
N LEU A 4 -5.89 7.71 -20.82
CA LEU A 4 -5.36 7.93 -19.46
C LEU A 4 -3.82 8.07 -19.45
N ALA A 5 -3.26 8.71 -20.48
CA ALA A 5 -1.82 8.99 -20.55
C ALA A 5 -1.50 10.47 -20.88
N VAL A 6 -2.41 11.40 -20.59
CA VAL A 6 -2.20 12.83 -20.88
C VAL A 6 -1.32 13.56 -19.86
N PRO A 7 -1.33 13.29 -18.53
CA PRO A 7 -0.54 14.09 -17.61
C PRO A 7 0.98 13.93 -17.77
N GLY A 8 1.44 12.80 -18.34
CA GLY A 8 2.87 12.51 -18.52
C GLY A 8 3.51 13.13 -19.77
N LEU A 9 2.71 13.55 -20.75
CA LEU A 9 3.22 14.17 -21.99
C LEU A 9 3.49 15.67 -21.84
N TRP A 10 3.10 16.26 -20.72
CA TRP A 10 3.32 17.67 -20.38
C TRP A 10 4.30 17.82 -19.22
N GLY A 11 5.49 17.22 -19.34
CA GLY A 11 6.61 17.69 -18.54
C GLY A 11 6.83 19.18 -18.83
N PHE A 12 6.41 20.05 -17.90
CA PHE A 12 6.47 21.51 -17.95
C PHE A 12 7.67 22.03 -18.78
N GLY A 13 7.46 22.30 -20.08
CA GLY A 13 8.48 22.88 -20.96
C GLY A 13 9.82 22.13 -21.06
N GLY A 14 9.87 20.81 -20.82
CA GLY A 14 11.14 20.05 -20.83
C GLY A 14 12.01 20.22 -19.59
N GLN A 15 11.48 20.80 -18.49
CA GLN A 15 12.22 21.01 -17.24
C GLN A 15 12.17 19.81 -16.27
N LEU A 16 11.45 18.74 -16.63
CA LEU A 16 11.35 17.53 -15.82
C LEU A 16 12.13 16.41 -16.52
N GLU A 17 13.33 16.15 -16.03
CA GLU A 17 14.11 14.99 -16.46
C GLU A 17 13.56 13.73 -15.76
N PRO A 18 13.19 12.68 -16.50
CA PRO A 18 12.76 11.42 -15.90
C PRO A 18 13.92 10.78 -15.15
N VAL A 19 13.74 10.56 -13.86
CA VAL A 19 14.69 9.84 -13.02
C VAL A 19 14.66 8.36 -13.42
N ARG A 20 15.81 7.81 -13.83
CA ARG A 20 15.97 6.36 -13.99
C ARG A 20 16.25 5.74 -12.65
N LEU A 21 15.32 4.92 -12.17
CA LEU A 21 15.52 4.14 -10.96
C LEU A 21 16.54 3.02 -11.21
N PRO A 22 17.38 2.70 -10.21
CA PRO A 22 18.29 1.55 -10.26
C PRO A 22 17.57 0.21 -10.47
N GLY A 23 18.30 -0.80 -10.95
CA GLY A 23 17.73 -2.10 -11.32
C GLY A 23 17.11 -2.85 -10.13
N GLU A 24 17.74 -2.74 -8.95
CA GLU A 24 17.30 -3.39 -7.72
C GLU A 24 15.91 -2.92 -7.26
N TRP A 25 15.49 -1.70 -7.62
CA TRP A 25 14.14 -1.21 -7.34
C TRP A 25 13.10 -1.97 -8.15
N ALA A 26 13.37 -2.20 -9.43
CA ALA A 26 12.47 -2.95 -10.31
C ALA A 26 12.38 -4.42 -9.88
N GLU A 27 13.51 -5.00 -9.46
CA GLU A 27 13.58 -6.35 -8.90
C GLU A 27 12.75 -6.46 -7.61
N ALA A 28 12.98 -5.57 -6.63
CA ALA A 28 12.21 -5.56 -5.38
C ALA A 28 10.71 -5.41 -5.63
N ARG A 29 10.32 -4.53 -6.56
CA ARG A 29 8.92 -4.38 -6.97
C ARG A 29 8.36 -5.67 -7.56
N GLN A 30 9.11 -6.36 -8.41
CA GLN A 30 8.66 -7.62 -9.00
C GLN A 30 8.46 -8.68 -7.91
N VAL A 31 9.44 -8.85 -7.02
CA VAL A 31 9.38 -9.78 -5.87
C VAL A 31 8.14 -9.52 -5.01
N VAL A 32 7.91 -8.27 -4.61
CA VAL A 32 6.76 -7.89 -3.79
C VAL A 32 5.44 -8.13 -4.53
N ARG A 33 5.35 -7.81 -5.83
CA ARG A 33 4.10 -7.96 -6.59
C ARG A 33 3.74 -9.43 -6.86
N GLU A 34 4.72 -10.28 -7.07
CA GLU A 34 4.51 -11.71 -7.30
C GLU A 34 4.25 -12.45 -5.98
N GLY A 35 4.91 -12.04 -4.90
CA GLY A 35 4.72 -12.64 -3.57
C GLY A 35 3.45 -12.15 -2.85
N GLY A 36 3.06 -10.89 -3.02
CA GLY A 36 2.02 -10.26 -2.20
C GLY A 36 2.44 -10.11 -0.73
N GLY A 37 1.50 -9.71 0.12
CA GLY A 37 1.74 -9.46 1.55
C GLY A 37 2.23 -8.04 1.88
N THR A 38 2.18 -7.70 3.17
CA THR A 38 2.53 -6.35 3.66
C THR A 38 4.03 -6.10 3.56
N VAL A 39 4.40 -4.91 3.10
CA VAL A 39 5.76 -4.39 3.11
C VAL A 39 5.91 -3.34 4.21
N VAL A 40 6.99 -3.36 4.99
CA VAL A 40 7.41 -2.21 5.80
C VAL A 40 8.48 -1.45 5.04
N SER A 41 8.31 -0.14 4.93
CA SER A 41 9.32 0.75 4.36
C SER A 41 10.20 1.36 5.45
N LEU A 42 11.50 1.19 5.27
CA LEU A 42 12.54 1.80 6.09
C LEU A 42 13.43 2.68 5.22
N PRO A 43 14.00 3.76 5.77
CA PRO A 43 13.96 4.22 7.17
C PRO A 43 12.56 4.63 7.65
N TRP A 44 12.22 4.36 8.92
CA TRP A 44 10.92 4.67 9.50
C TRP A 44 10.72 6.20 9.69
N ALA A 45 10.33 6.88 8.62
CA ALA A 45 10.09 8.32 8.58
C ALA A 45 9.13 8.67 7.42
N GLN A 46 8.23 9.64 7.63
CA GLN A 46 7.30 10.07 6.58
C GLN A 46 8.02 10.80 5.44
N TYR A 47 8.96 11.70 5.79
CA TYR A 47 9.65 12.54 4.82
C TYR A 47 11.16 12.35 4.91
N PHE A 48 11.80 12.04 3.79
CA PHE A 48 13.27 11.95 3.70
C PHE A 48 13.80 12.41 2.36
N ASN A 49 15.11 12.64 2.30
CA ASN A 49 15.80 13.06 1.08
C ASN A 49 16.07 11.81 0.22
N LEU A 50 15.43 11.73 -0.94
CA LEU A 50 15.58 10.60 -1.86
C LEU A 50 16.81 10.82 -2.74
N ASN A 51 17.87 10.05 -2.51
CA ASN A 51 19.16 10.19 -3.18
C ASN A 51 19.06 9.92 -4.68
N VAL A 52 18.28 8.90 -5.07
CA VAL A 52 18.05 8.57 -6.48
C VAL A 52 17.33 9.69 -7.24
N ALA A 53 16.65 10.61 -6.55
CA ALA A 53 15.98 11.77 -7.12
C ALA A 53 16.76 13.09 -6.90
N GLY A 54 18.08 13.01 -6.73
CA GLY A 54 18.93 14.19 -6.53
C GLY A 54 18.83 14.80 -5.14
N GLY A 55 18.49 14.00 -4.13
CA GLY A 55 18.46 14.42 -2.72
C GLY A 55 17.26 15.29 -2.33
N ARG A 56 16.17 15.27 -3.11
CA ARG A 56 14.96 16.04 -2.82
C ARG A 56 14.21 15.44 -1.63
N ARG A 57 13.71 16.29 -0.73
CA ARG A 57 12.80 15.85 0.34
C ARG A 57 11.47 15.44 -0.30
N VAL A 58 11.09 14.19 -0.12
CA VAL A 58 9.84 13.61 -0.62
C VAL A 58 9.13 12.87 0.51
N ASN A 59 7.83 12.67 0.36
CA ASN A 59 7.12 11.64 1.13
C ASN A 59 7.64 10.27 0.69
N ASP A 60 7.57 9.26 1.57
CA ASP A 60 7.99 7.91 1.22
C ASP A 60 7.31 7.44 -0.07
N VAL A 61 8.12 7.04 -1.04
CA VAL A 61 7.67 6.69 -2.39
C VAL A 61 7.27 5.23 -2.50
N MET A 62 7.61 4.38 -1.52
CA MET A 62 7.36 2.94 -1.54
C MET A 62 5.88 2.58 -1.71
N PRO A 63 4.89 3.23 -1.04
CA PRO A 63 3.47 2.92 -1.24
C PRO A 63 3.02 3.07 -2.69
N LEU A 64 3.49 4.11 -3.38
CA LEU A 64 3.16 4.34 -4.78
C LEU A 64 3.95 3.41 -5.71
N TYR A 65 5.24 3.19 -5.42
CA TYR A 65 6.15 2.48 -6.30
C TYR A 65 5.92 0.97 -6.29
N LEU A 66 5.92 0.36 -5.10
CA LEU A 66 5.71 -1.09 -4.95
C LEU A 66 4.26 -1.46 -5.22
N GLY A 67 3.33 -0.60 -4.77
CA GLY A 67 1.90 -0.90 -4.73
C GLY A 67 1.56 -1.93 -3.67
N GLY A 68 0.26 -2.21 -3.51
CA GLY A 68 -0.21 -3.12 -2.47
C GLY A 68 -0.24 -2.47 -1.08
N ASP A 69 -0.07 -3.29 -0.04
CA ASP A 69 -0.06 -2.85 1.35
C ASP A 69 1.36 -2.52 1.80
N VAL A 70 1.67 -1.22 1.92
CA VAL A 70 2.97 -0.73 2.38
C VAL A 70 2.78 0.10 3.64
N LEU A 71 3.32 -0.39 4.76
CA LEU A 71 3.35 0.28 6.04
C LEU A 71 4.51 1.29 6.05
N VAL A 72 4.15 2.56 6.24
CA VAL A 72 5.05 3.72 6.30
C VAL A 72 4.77 4.51 7.58
N ALA A 73 5.75 5.28 8.05
CA ALA A 73 5.53 6.18 9.17
C ALA A 73 4.68 7.38 8.73
N SER A 74 3.68 7.75 9.56
CA SER A 74 2.93 9.00 9.40
C SER A 74 3.54 10.17 10.17
N ASP A 75 4.69 9.98 10.82
CA ASP A 75 5.36 11.03 11.62
C ASP A 75 6.24 11.94 10.75
N PRO A 76 5.91 13.25 10.62
CA PRO A 76 6.75 14.22 9.93
C PRO A 76 7.96 14.69 10.77
N ASN A 77 8.15 14.18 12.00
CA ASN A 77 9.10 14.66 13.00
C ASN A 77 8.90 16.14 13.35
N LEU A 78 7.64 16.58 13.49
CA LEU A 78 7.29 17.91 13.97
C LEU A 78 6.92 17.84 15.45
N ASP A 79 7.52 18.69 16.29
CA ASP A 79 7.23 18.73 17.72
C ASP A 79 5.73 19.03 17.98
N THR A 80 5.05 18.19 18.80
CA THR A 80 3.67 18.30 19.38
C THR A 80 2.47 17.64 18.64
N PRO A 81 1.33 17.36 19.31
CA PRO A 81 1.08 16.10 20.03
C PRO A 81 -0.01 15.21 19.37
N ALA A 82 -0.42 15.49 18.13
CA ALA A 82 -1.42 14.70 17.43
C ALA A 82 -0.88 14.28 16.07
N GLN A 83 -0.28 13.09 16.02
CA GLN A 83 0.02 12.40 14.77
C GLN A 83 -1.31 11.87 14.21
N GLU A 84 -1.72 12.35 13.04
CA GLU A 84 -2.77 11.70 12.26
C GLU A 84 -2.18 10.39 11.71
N ARG A 85 -2.44 9.28 12.40
CA ARG A 85 -1.97 7.96 12.00
C ARG A 85 -2.91 7.39 10.95
N ALA A 86 -2.36 7.05 9.80
CA ALA A 86 -3.12 6.44 8.72
C ALA A 86 -3.30 4.93 8.94
N ASP A 87 -2.38 4.29 9.67
CA ASP A 87 -2.40 2.84 9.89
C ASP A 87 -2.33 2.49 11.39
N GLY A 88 -3.24 1.61 11.83
CA GLY A 88 -3.29 1.14 13.20
C GLY A 88 -2.08 0.30 13.64
N ARG A 89 -1.25 -0.15 12.68
CA ARG A 89 -0.01 -0.90 12.92
C ARG A 89 1.18 -0.01 13.29
N GLU A 90 1.10 1.30 13.03
CA GLU A 90 2.21 2.23 13.27
C GLU A 90 2.77 2.18 14.71
N PRO A 91 1.96 2.14 15.80
CA PRO A 91 2.51 2.12 17.15
C PRO A 91 3.37 0.88 17.45
N ALA A 92 3.03 -0.27 16.88
CA ALA A 92 3.86 -1.47 16.99
C ALA A 92 5.15 -1.27 16.20
N MET A 93 5.06 -0.67 15.02
CA MET A 93 6.20 -0.45 14.15
C MET A 93 7.16 0.65 14.66
N ASP A 94 6.66 1.66 15.38
CA ASP A 94 7.48 2.65 16.10
C ASP A 94 8.43 1.95 17.08
N LEU A 95 7.90 1.02 17.88
CA LEU A 95 8.70 0.24 18.84
C LEU A 95 9.69 -0.67 18.12
N LEU A 96 9.27 -1.34 17.04
CA LEU A 96 10.15 -2.21 16.27
C LEU A 96 11.28 -1.42 15.58
N ALA A 97 11.01 -0.22 15.05
CA ALA A 97 12.02 0.64 14.47
C ALA A 97 13.09 1.04 15.51
N LEU A 98 12.69 1.33 16.76
CA LEU A 98 13.63 1.58 17.85
C LEU A 98 14.48 0.34 18.18
N ARG A 99 13.88 -0.85 18.21
CA ARG A 99 14.58 -2.11 18.47
C ARG A 99 15.57 -2.47 17.36
N ILE A 100 15.20 -2.28 16.09
CA ILE A 100 16.11 -2.45 14.96
C ILE A 100 17.33 -1.54 15.13
N LYS A 101 17.11 -0.25 15.43
CA LYS A 101 18.19 0.73 15.67
C LYS A 101 19.08 0.36 16.86
N ALA A 102 18.53 -0.33 17.86
CA ALA A 102 19.27 -0.86 19.00
C ALA A 102 20.04 -2.16 18.68
N GLY A 103 19.90 -2.71 17.46
CA GLY A 103 20.55 -3.95 17.05
C GLY A 103 19.84 -5.22 17.49
N GLU A 104 18.57 -5.13 17.91
CA GLU A 104 17.80 -6.29 18.35
C GLU A 104 17.13 -7.00 17.15
N PRO A 105 17.02 -8.34 17.20
CA PRO A 105 16.22 -9.08 16.23
C PRO A 105 14.73 -8.79 16.41
N VAL A 106 14.05 -8.57 15.28
CA VAL A 106 12.63 -8.20 15.17
C VAL A 106 11.83 -9.07 14.20
N GLY A 107 12.47 -10.01 13.48
CA GLY A 107 11.82 -10.81 12.44
C GLY A 107 10.54 -11.53 12.89
N GLU A 108 10.51 -12.09 14.10
CA GLU A 108 9.30 -12.72 14.65
C GLU A 108 8.17 -11.70 14.88
N GLN A 109 8.49 -10.53 15.43
CA GLN A 109 7.50 -9.49 15.71
C GLN A 109 6.97 -8.85 14.42
N LEU A 110 7.81 -8.75 13.39
CA LEU A 110 7.37 -8.35 12.05
C LEU A 110 6.38 -9.36 11.47
N ALA A 111 6.65 -10.67 11.61
CA ALA A 111 5.73 -11.72 11.18
C ALA A 111 4.38 -11.65 11.94
N ASP A 112 4.43 -11.41 13.26
CA ASP A 112 3.23 -11.24 14.08
C ASP A 112 2.41 -10.01 13.68
N LEU A 113 3.06 -8.95 13.19
CA LEU A 113 2.40 -7.76 12.63
C LEU A 113 1.84 -7.99 11.21
N GLY A 114 2.07 -9.17 10.63
CA GLY A 114 1.62 -9.53 9.28
C GLY A 114 2.55 -9.03 8.17
N VAL A 115 3.74 -8.53 8.53
CA VAL A 115 4.74 -8.04 7.58
C VAL A 115 5.42 -9.23 6.91
N ARG A 116 5.45 -9.23 5.58
CA ARG A 116 6.20 -10.20 4.79
C ARG A 116 7.53 -9.65 4.32
N TRP A 117 7.55 -8.36 3.99
CA TRP A 117 8.72 -7.74 3.36
C TRP A 117 9.19 -6.56 4.18
N VAL A 118 10.49 -6.38 4.28
CA VAL A 118 11.11 -5.14 4.77
C VAL A 118 11.94 -4.58 3.63
N VAL A 119 11.58 -3.39 3.15
CA VAL A 119 12.40 -2.65 2.19
C VAL A 119 13.25 -1.63 2.95
N LEU A 120 14.56 -1.69 2.78
CA LEU A 120 15.50 -0.72 3.35
C LEU A 120 16.06 0.15 2.24
N GLN A 121 15.62 1.42 2.19
CA GLN A 121 16.12 2.42 1.26
C GLN A 121 17.42 3.03 1.81
N HIS A 122 18.50 3.05 1.02
CA HIS A 122 19.79 3.63 1.42
C HIS A 122 19.82 5.16 1.26
N ASP A 123 18.81 5.83 1.81
CA ASP A 123 18.62 7.27 1.66
C ASP A 123 19.12 8.07 2.87
N ILE A 124 18.47 7.91 4.04
CA ILE A 124 18.78 8.66 5.27
C ILE A 124 18.98 7.71 6.45
N ASP A 125 20.08 7.87 7.19
CA ASP A 125 20.37 7.12 8.43
C ASP A 125 20.16 5.60 8.33
N TRP A 126 20.20 5.04 7.11
CA TRP A 126 19.92 3.64 6.83
C TRP A 126 20.94 2.72 7.51
N GLN A 127 22.13 3.26 7.80
CA GLN A 127 23.19 2.59 8.54
C GLN A 127 22.73 2.18 9.95
N THR A 128 21.75 2.89 10.52
CA THR A 128 21.16 2.52 11.82
C THR A 128 20.30 1.26 11.75
N TYR A 129 19.98 0.76 10.55
CA TYR A 129 19.20 -0.45 10.32
C TYR A 129 20.04 -1.63 9.81
N LEU A 130 21.37 -1.53 9.85
CA LEU A 130 22.28 -2.58 9.37
C LEU A 130 22.11 -3.93 10.09
N SER A 131 21.60 -3.90 11.33
CA SER A 131 21.27 -5.07 12.14
C SER A 131 20.25 -6.00 11.47
N LEU A 132 19.44 -5.50 10.52
CA LEU A 132 18.52 -6.33 9.73
C LEU A 132 19.23 -7.45 8.97
N ARG A 133 20.51 -7.26 8.61
CA ARG A 133 21.33 -8.27 7.92
C ARG A 133 21.76 -9.42 8.82
N GLU A 134 21.71 -9.22 10.14
CA GLU A 134 22.13 -10.17 11.17
C GLU A 134 20.92 -10.81 11.87
N ASP A 135 19.70 -10.32 11.61
CA ASP A 135 18.47 -10.86 12.17
C ASP A 135 18.16 -12.25 11.60
N PRO A 136 18.12 -13.31 12.42
CA PRO A 136 17.85 -14.68 11.95
C PRO A 136 16.43 -14.88 11.41
N GLY A 137 15.51 -13.97 11.72
CA GLY A 137 14.14 -13.98 11.20
C GLY A 137 13.97 -13.28 9.85
N LEU A 138 15.05 -12.72 9.28
CA LEU A 138 15.05 -12.02 8.01
C LEU A 138 15.97 -12.70 6.99
N VAL A 139 15.49 -12.82 5.76
CA VAL A 139 16.25 -13.35 4.63
C VAL A 139 16.39 -12.26 3.58
N ARG A 140 17.61 -11.82 3.29
CA ARG A 140 17.83 -10.84 2.23
C ARG A 140 17.58 -11.49 0.86
N VAL A 141 16.62 -10.95 0.11
CA VAL A 141 16.20 -11.44 -1.21
C VAL A 141 16.60 -10.51 -2.34
N VAL A 142 16.76 -9.22 -2.07
CA VAL A 142 17.37 -8.25 -2.99
C VAL A 142 18.48 -7.52 -2.25
N ASP A 143 19.66 -7.46 -2.87
CA ASP A 143 20.85 -6.82 -2.32
C ASP A 143 21.37 -5.80 -3.34
N GLY A 144 21.19 -4.52 -3.05
CA GLY A 144 21.50 -3.43 -3.96
C GLY A 144 22.17 -2.25 -3.27
N PRO A 145 22.90 -1.43 -4.03
CA PRO A 145 23.60 -0.27 -3.46
C PRO A 145 22.64 0.82 -2.97
N THR A 146 21.43 0.91 -3.51
CA THR A 146 20.45 1.95 -3.10
C THR A 146 19.25 1.40 -2.33
N LEU A 147 19.04 0.08 -2.34
CA LEU A 147 17.89 -0.58 -1.73
C LEU A 147 18.22 -2.04 -1.43
N GLU A 148 17.83 -2.51 -0.25
CA GLU A 148 17.77 -3.92 0.11
C GLU A 148 16.31 -4.34 0.35
N LEU A 149 15.98 -5.59 0.04
CA LEU A 149 14.70 -6.20 0.37
C LEU A 149 14.94 -7.46 1.20
N PHE A 150 14.25 -7.56 2.31
CA PHE A 150 14.27 -8.73 3.20
C PHE A 150 12.90 -9.39 3.21
N GLU A 151 12.86 -10.72 3.12
CA GLU A 151 11.71 -11.54 3.44
C GLU A 151 11.71 -11.87 4.93
N VAL A 152 10.54 -11.75 5.56
CA VAL A 152 10.31 -12.15 6.94
C VAL A 152 10.04 -13.66 6.96
N ALA A 153 11.00 -14.44 7.45
CA ALA A 153 10.97 -15.91 7.40
C ALA A 153 9.78 -16.51 8.16
N GLY A 154 9.31 -15.85 9.21
CA GLY A 154 8.17 -16.29 10.02
C GLY A 154 6.79 -15.98 9.42
N TRP A 155 6.73 -15.31 8.27
CA TRP A 155 5.45 -14.91 7.66
C TRP A 155 4.64 -16.13 7.22
N ARG A 156 3.39 -16.22 7.70
CA ARG A 156 2.54 -17.40 7.50
C ARG A 156 1.62 -17.28 6.29
N GLY A 157 1.25 -16.07 5.91
CA GLY A 157 0.25 -15.84 4.88
C GLY A 157 -0.48 -14.52 5.03
N GLU A 158 -1.20 -14.11 4.00
CA GLU A 158 -1.95 -12.86 4.00
C GLU A 158 -3.20 -12.96 4.89
N VAL A 159 -3.85 -14.14 4.90
CA VAL A 159 -5.01 -14.42 5.73
C VAL A 159 -4.75 -15.71 6.51
N VAL A 160 -4.81 -15.62 7.84
CA VAL A 160 -4.56 -16.73 8.76
C VAL A 160 -5.76 -16.90 9.68
N ALA A 161 -6.36 -18.08 9.70
CA ALA A 161 -7.43 -18.42 10.63
C ALA A 161 -6.89 -18.58 12.06
N ASP A 162 -7.77 -18.48 13.06
CA ASP A 162 -7.40 -18.62 14.47
C ASP A 162 -6.85 -20.02 14.82
N ASP A 163 -7.16 -21.03 14.00
CA ASP A 163 -6.59 -22.38 14.11
C ASP A 163 -5.18 -22.51 13.48
N GLY A 164 -4.65 -21.42 12.93
CA GLY A 164 -3.35 -21.34 12.29
C GLY A 164 -3.33 -21.70 10.80
N SER A 165 -4.46 -22.11 10.21
CA SER A 165 -4.53 -22.40 8.79
C SER A 165 -4.43 -21.14 7.92
N VAL A 166 -3.72 -21.25 6.81
CA VAL A 166 -3.58 -20.17 5.82
C VAL A 166 -4.71 -20.28 4.82
N LEU A 167 -5.49 -19.22 4.68
CA LEU A 167 -6.66 -19.20 3.80
C LEU A 167 -6.28 -18.65 2.43
N ARG A 168 -6.83 -19.27 1.38
CA ARG A 168 -6.69 -18.74 0.02
C ARG A 168 -7.49 -17.44 -0.11
N LEU A 169 -6.83 -16.44 -0.68
CA LEU A 169 -7.40 -15.14 -1.00
C LEU A 169 -7.39 -14.97 -2.53
N ASP A 170 -8.55 -14.73 -3.13
CA ASP A 170 -8.67 -14.37 -4.54
C ASP A 170 -9.33 -12.97 -4.63
N SER A 171 -8.58 -11.96 -5.09
CA SER A 171 -9.02 -10.56 -5.14
C SER A 171 -9.16 -10.08 -6.59
N PRO A 172 -10.33 -10.19 -7.24
CA PRO A 172 -10.49 -9.80 -8.63
C PRO A 172 -10.38 -8.28 -8.83
N VAL A 173 -10.92 -7.49 -7.88
CA VAL A 173 -10.92 -6.02 -7.91
C VAL A 173 -10.96 -5.51 -6.47
N ALA A 174 -10.01 -4.67 -6.08
CA ALA A 174 -10.09 -4.00 -4.79
C ALA A 174 -11.31 -3.06 -4.74
N PRO A 175 -12.08 -3.00 -3.63
CA PRO A 175 -11.84 -3.62 -2.33
C PRO A 175 -12.72 -4.87 -2.08
N VAL A 176 -12.79 -5.80 -3.06
CA VAL A 176 -13.54 -7.05 -2.95
C VAL A 176 -12.59 -8.25 -3.10
N ALA A 177 -12.69 -9.20 -2.18
CA ALA A 177 -11.96 -10.45 -2.25
C ALA A 177 -12.83 -11.64 -1.86
N SER A 178 -12.50 -12.83 -2.34
CA SER A 178 -13.06 -14.10 -1.91
C SER A 178 -12.07 -14.79 -0.99
N ILE A 179 -12.55 -15.30 0.14
CA ILE A 179 -11.74 -16.07 1.10
C ILE A 179 -12.43 -17.40 1.38
N ASP A 180 -11.64 -18.47 1.42
CA ASP A 180 -12.12 -19.80 1.77
C ASP A 180 -12.88 -19.81 3.10
N PRO A 181 -13.92 -20.66 3.25
CA PRO A 181 -14.65 -20.77 4.50
C PRO A 181 -13.75 -21.19 5.67
N SER A 182 -13.91 -20.54 6.82
CA SER A 182 -13.08 -20.79 8.01
C SER A 182 -13.77 -20.37 9.30
N GLY A 183 -13.12 -20.67 10.43
CA GLY A 183 -13.35 -19.94 11.68
C GLY A 183 -13.00 -18.45 11.56
N PRO A 184 -12.95 -17.71 12.68
CA PRO A 184 -12.44 -16.34 12.65
C PRO A 184 -11.01 -16.33 12.10
N ALA A 185 -10.66 -15.24 11.42
CA ALA A 185 -9.38 -15.12 10.73
C ALA A 185 -8.85 -13.70 10.82
N THR A 186 -7.54 -13.57 10.64
CA THR A 186 -6.84 -12.29 10.60
C THR A 186 -6.29 -12.08 9.21
N TRP A 187 -6.65 -10.94 8.61
CA TRP A 187 -6.10 -10.50 7.34
C TRP A 187 -5.04 -9.43 7.61
N SER A 188 -3.80 -9.70 7.18
CA SER A 188 -2.63 -8.83 7.23
C SER A 188 -2.79 -7.63 6.29
N ARG A 189 -3.70 -6.72 6.65
CA ARG A 189 -3.99 -5.46 5.97
C ARG A 189 -4.42 -4.42 7.01
N PRO A 190 -4.35 -3.11 6.69
CA PRO A 190 -4.81 -2.09 7.61
C PRO A 190 -6.30 -2.29 7.92
N GLY A 191 -6.61 -2.36 9.21
CA GLY A 191 -7.97 -2.46 9.69
C GLY A 191 -8.71 -1.13 9.49
N ALA A 192 -9.91 -1.20 8.94
CA ALA A 192 -10.82 -0.07 8.83
C ALA A 192 -12.24 -0.50 9.22
N SER A 193 -13.05 0.43 9.74
CA SER A 193 -14.46 0.16 9.96
C SER A 193 -15.21 0.09 8.62
N GLY A 194 -16.11 -0.87 8.47
CA GLY A 194 -16.93 -1.04 7.25
C GLY A 194 -16.51 -2.19 6.33
N TRP A 195 -15.50 -2.96 6.71
CA TRP A 195 -15.26 -4.28 6.13
C TRP A 195 -16.31 -5.28 6.60
N LEU A 196 -16.76 -6.14 5.69
CA LEU A 196 -17.73 -7.20 5.92
C LEU A 196 -17.21 -8.51 5.34
N ARG A 197 -17.48 -9.65 5.98
CA ARG A 197 -17.39 -11.01 5.38
C ARG A 197 -18.81 -11.53 5.19
N GLY A 198 -19.26 -11.65 3.94
CA GLY A 198 -20.68 -11.79 3.63
C GLY A 198 -21.44 -10.56 4.10
N LEU A 199 -22.31 -10.71 5.10
CA LEU A 199 -23.00 -9.58 5.76
C LEU A 199 -22.50 -9.34 7.19
N ALA A 200 -21.59 -10.18 7.69
CA ALA A 200 -21.08 -10.07 9.04
C ALA A 200 -19.98 -9.01 9.10
N PRO A 201 -20.02 -8.07 10.07
CA PRO A 201 -18.99 -7.05 10.20
C PRO A 201 -17.66 -7.66 10.62
N ALA A 202 -16.61 -7.22 9.93
CA ALA A 202 -15.24 -7.38 10.39
C ALA A 202 -14.92 -6.32 11.45
N SER A 203 -13.91 -6.59 12.25
CA SER A 203 -13.43 -5.70 13.31
C SER A 203 -11.95 -5.38 13.13
N VAL A 204 -11.46 -4.38 13.85
CA VAL A 204 -10.04 -4.01 13.87
C VAL A 204 -9.43 -4.59 15.14
N GLY A 205 -8.38 -5.38 15.01
CA GLY A 205 -7.64 -5.94 16.13
C GLY A 205 -6.81 -4.86 16.84
N ALA A 206 -6.37 -5.18 18.07
CA ALA A 206 -5.47 -4.30 18.83
C ALA A 206 -4.11 -4.10 18.13
N ASP A 207 -3.76 -5.01 17.22
CA ASP A 207 -2.59 -4.97 16.35
C ASP A 207 -2.81 -4.16 15.06
N GLY A 208 -3.94 -3.44 14.94
CA GLY A 208 -4.25 -2.61 13.77
C GLY A 208 -4.67 -3.39 12.52
N ARG A 209 -4.72 -4.73 12.59
CA ARG A 209 -5.09 -5.59 11.47
C ARG A 209 -6.58 -5.85 11.40
N LEU A 210 -7.05 -6.28 10.23
CA LEU A 210 -8.44 -6.65 10.01
C LEU A 210 -8.74 -8.05 10.57
N ARG A 211 -9.75 -8.15 11.44
CA ARG A 211 -10.26 -9.38 12.02
C ARG A 211 -11.59 -9.75 11.35
N LEU A 212 -11.58 -10.89 10.66
CA LEU A 212 -12.72 -11.42 9.93
C LEU A 212 -13.52 -12.39 10.81
N PRO A 213 -14.86 -12.30 10.81
CA PRO A 213 -15.69 -13.26 11.53
C PRO A 213 -15.62 -14.64 10.86
N ALA A 214 -16.03 -15.67 11.59
CA ALA A 214 -16.21 -17.01 11.03
C ALA A 214 -17.25 -17.00 9.88
N GLY A 215 -17.07 -17.87 8.90
CA GLY A 215 -17.94 -17.98 7.74
C GLY A 215 -17.16 -18.17 6.45
N GLY A 216 -17.78 -17.87 5.32
CA GLY A 216 -17.14 -17.91 4.00
C GLY A 216 -17.74 -16.87 3.06
N GLY A 217 -17.18 -16.76 1.87
CA GLY A 217 -17.68 -15.87 0.81
C GLY A 217 -16.89 -14.58 0.69
N LEU A 218 -17.53 -13.56 0.10
CA LEU A 218 -16.88 -12.31 -0.23
C LEU A 218 -16.57 -11.48 1.01
N VAL A 219 -15.35 -10.96 1.06
CA VAL A 219 -14.95 -9.87 1.93
C VAL A 219 -14.96 -8.58 1.13
N TRP A 220 -15.69 -7.57 1.60
CA TRP A 220 -15.91 -6.34 0.87
C TRP A 220 -16.05 -5.13 1.79
N TYR A 221 -15.73 -3.96 1.25
CA TYR A 221 -15.79 -2.69 1.97
C TYR A 221 -17.04 -1.90 1.54
N TRP A 222 -18.05 -1.84 2.40
CA TRP A 222 -19.35 -1.24 2.02
C TRP A 222 -19.27 0.25 1.65
N PRO A 223 -18.38 1.09 2.22
CA PRO A 223 -18.28 2.48 1.79
C PRO A 223 -17.85 2.63 0.33
N ALA A 224 -17.08 1.68 -0.21
CA ALA A 224 -16.72 1.70 -1.62
C ALA A 224 -17.94 1.51 -2.55
N VAL A 225 -18.97 0.77 -2.10
CA VAL A 225 -20.22 0.64 -2.85
C VAL A 225 -20.92 2.00 -2.97
N LEU A 226 -20.92 2.80 -1.91
CA LEU A 226 -21.49 4.16 -1.97
C LEU A 226 -20.74 5.05 -2.97
N VAL A 227 -19.40 4.99 -2.96
CA VAL A 227 -18.57 5.76 -3.91
C VAL A 227 -18.89 5.34 -5.34
N LEU A 228 -18.93 4.04 -5.63
CA LEU A 228 -19.24 3.51 -6.97
C LEU A 228 -20.64 3.94 -7.44
N VAL A 229 -21.63 3.94 -6.55
CA VAL A 229 -22.98 4.44 -6.88
C VAL A 229 -22.94 5.94 -7.19
N GLY A 230 -22.21 6.73 -6.40
CA GLY A 230 -22.01 8.16 -6.65
C GLY A 230 -21.36 8.44 -8.01
N ASP A 231 -20.28 7.73 -8.33
CA ASP A 231 -19.57 7.84 -9.60
C ASP A 231 -20.48 7.45 -10.78
N ALA A 232 -21.27 6.38 -10.64
CA ALA A 232 -22.21 5.95 -11.66
C ALA A 232 -23.30 7.02 -11.93
N ILE A 233 -23.84 7.63 -10.87
CA ILE A 233 -24.81 8.72 -10.97
C ILE A 233 -24.18 9.93 -11.68
N TRP A 234 -22.96 10.30 -11.30
CA TRP A 234 -22.25 11.42 -11.91
C TRP A 234 -21.97 11.19 -13.40
N LEU A 235 -21.47 10.00 -13.76
CA LEU A 235 -21.23 9.62 -15.16
C LEU A 235 -22.52 9.63 -15.98
N ALA A 236 -23.64 9.15 -15.42
CA ALA A 236 -24.94 9.21 -16.07
C ALA A 236 -25.41 10.66 -16.28
N ALA A 237 -25.20 11.54 -15.31
CA ALA A 237 -25.54 12.96 -15.43
C ALA A 237 -24.72 13.66 -16.52
N VAL A 238 -23.40 13.46 -16.54
CA VAL A 238 -22.49 14.01 -17.56
C VAL A 238 -22.85 13.47 -18.94
N GLY A 239 -23.07 12.16 -19.06
CA GLY A 239 -23.47 11.52 -20.31
C GLY A 239 -24.80 12.07 -20.85
N THR A 240 -25.77 12.28 -19.96
CA THR A 240 -27.07 12.87 -20.34
C THR A 240 -26.93 14.32 -20.78
N ALA A 241 -26.13 15.12 -20.07
CA ALA A 241 -25.88 16.52 -20.43
C ALA A 241 -25.16 16.63 -21.78
N ALA A 242 -24.10 15.85 -22.00
CA ALA A 242 -23.38 15.81 -23.27
C ALA A 242 -24.30 15.41 -24.44
N TRP A 243 -25.15 14.41 -24.23
CA TRP A 243 -26.10 13.96 -25.23
C TRP A 243 -27.15 15.03 -25.59
N ARG A 244 -27.63 15.81 -24.60
CA ARG A 244 -28.53 16.95 -24.85
C ARG A 244 -27.83 18.04 -25.67
N THR A 245 -26.61 18.42 -25.30
CA THR A 245 -25.83 19.44 -26.04
C THR A 245 -25.56 19.03 -27.49
N LEU A 246 -25.29 17.73 -27.73
CA LEU A 246 -25.09 17.20 -29.08
C LEU A 246 -26.38 17.19 -29.91
N ARG A 247 -27.55 16.98 -29.30
CA ARG A 247 -28.85 17.04 -29.98
C ARG A 247 -29.31 18.48 -30.26
N ASP A 248 -29.05 19.39 -29.33
CA ASP A 248 -29.51 20.78 -29.40
C ASP A 248 -28.55 21.71 -30.13
N SER A 249 -27.52 21.18 -30.81
CA SER A 249 -26.67 21.93 -31.73
C SER A 249 -27.22 21.82 -33.17
N PRO A 250 -28.17 22.67 -33.61
CA PRO A 250 -28.44 22.79 -35.02
C PRO A 250 -27.18 23.35 -35.67
N SER A 251 -26.62 22.61 -36.62
CA SER A 251 -25.60 23.08 -37.55
C SER A 251 -26.08 24.40 -38.16
N ARG A 252 -25.65 25.55 -37.63
CA ARG A 252 -25.88 26.84 -38.25
C ARG A 252 -25.03 26.84 -39.54
N PRO A 253 -25.64 26.89 -40.74
CA PRO A 253 -24.87 27.03 -41.95
C PRO A 253 -24.10 28.35 -41.86
N MET A 254 -22.77 28.26 -41.88
CA MET A 254 -21.91 29.42 -42.13
C MET A 254 -22.19 29.88 -43.55
N TYR A 255 -23.02 30.91 -43.71
CA TYR A 255 -23.04 31.68 -44.94
C TYR A 255 -21.73 32.48 -44.99
N VAL A 256 -20.80 32.01 -45.83
CA VAL A 256 -19.63 32.79 -46.25
C VAL A 256 -20.14 33.85 -47.22
N LEU A 257 -20.01 35.13 -46.86
CA LEU A 257 -20.20 36.29 -47.73
C LEU A 257 -18.90 36.61 -48.45
#